data_AF-A0A925KDU2-F1
#
_entry.id   AF-A0A925KDU2-F1
#
_cell.length_a   1.000
_cell.length_b   1.000
_cell.length_c   1.000
_cell.angle_alpha   90.00
_cell.angle_beta   90.00
_cell.angle_gamma   90.00
#
_symmetry.space_group_name_H-M   'P 1'
#
loop_
_entity.id
_entity.type
_entity.pdbx_description
1 polymer ?
#
loop_
_entity_poly.entity_id
_entity_poly.type
_entity_poly.pdbx_seq_one_letter_code
_entity_poly.pdbx_strand_id
1 'polypeptide(L)'
;MKTLFLVRHAKSSRDDPSLPDRERPLDDRGRHDAPKMGKRLTNRGVKPDLLVSSPALRALTTAQLIADEIGCQRKDIIVDERLYASSSDDLLSVICAIDDKLDSVMLFGHN
;
A
#
# COMPACT_ATOMS: atom_id res chain seq x y z
N MET A 1 -10.63 -17.76 8.49
CA MET A 1 -10.19 -16.65 9.36
C MET A 1 -9.70 -15.55 8.45
N LYS A 2 -10.24 -14.33 8.56
CA LYS A 2 -9.84 -13.21 7.70
C LYS A 2 -8.56 -12.54 8.23
N THR A 3 -7.68 -12.12 7.34
CA THR A 3 -6.42 -11.42 7.67
C THR A 3 -6.36 -10.08 6.97
N LEU A 4 -6.09 -9.02 7.74
CA LEU A 4 -5.91 -7.67 7.20
C LEU A 4 -4.50 -7.18 7.48
N PHE A 5 -3.80 -6.75 6.43
CA PHE A 5 -2.51 -6.07 6.53
C PHE A 5 -2.72 -4.58 6.29
N LEU A 6 -2.34 -3.75 7.26
CA LEU A 6 -2.36 -2.30 7.15
C LEU A 6 -0.94 -1.79 6.98
N VAL A 7 -0.65 -1.18 5.84
CA VAL A 7 0.67 -0.70 5.48
C VAL A 7 0.62 0.80 5.29
N ARG A 8 1.34 1.54 6.15
CA ARG A 8 1.63 2.93 5.86
C ARG A 8 2.64 3.01 4.72
N HIS A 9 2.47 3.97 3.81
CA HIS A 9 3.47 4.25 2.78
C HIS A 9 4.88 4.45 3.38
N ALA A 10 5.89 4.07 2.60
CA ALA A 10 7.29 4.28 2.96
C ALA A 10 7.66 5.76 2.96
N LYS A 11 8.85 6.10 3.43
CA LYS A 11 9.25 7.50 3.60
C LYS A 11 9.20 8.27 2.27
N SER A 12 8.56 9.44 2.29
CA SER A 12 8.39 10.31 1.13
C SER A 12 9.33 11.52 1.16
N SER A 13 9.71 11.99 -0.03
CA SER A 13 10.50 13.21 -0.20
C SER A 13 9.66 14.46 0.12
N ARG A 14 10.36 15.51 0.55
CA ARG A 14 9.86 16.88 0.74
C ARG A 14 10.77 17.90 0.04
N ASP A 15 11.64 17.44 -0.86
CA ASP A 15 12.72 18.24 -1.42
C ASP A 15 12.20 19.26 -2.44
N ASP A 16 11.06 18.96 -3.08
CA ASP A 16 10.37 19.88 -3.99
C ASP A 16 9.07 20.39 -3.35
N PRO A 17 9.03 21.66 -2.90
CA PRO A 17 7.84 22.25 -2.32
C PRO A 17 6.77 22.64 -3.36
N SER A 18 7.10 22.61 -4.66
CA SER A 18 6.15 22.94 -5.73
C SER A 18 5.25 21.75 -6.12
N LEU A 19 5.65 20.53 -5.75
CA LEU A 19 4.87 19.33 -6.05
C LEU A 19 3.59 19.25 -5.22
N PRO A 20 2.43 18.95 -5.84
CA PRO A 20 1.21 18.59 -5.11
C PRO A 20 1.46 17.41 -4.16
N ASP A 21 0.79 17.37 -3.00
CA ASP A 21 1.05 16.30 -2.02
C ASP A 21 0.83 14.90 -2.60
N ARG A 22 -0.18 14.72 -3.46
CA ARG A 22 -0.48 13.47 -4.15
C ARG A 22 0.67 12.97 -5.03
N GLU A 23 1.47 13.88 -5.57
CA GLU A 23 2.57 13.59 -6.49
C GLU A 23 3.92 13.45 -5.78
N ARG A 24 3.97 13.66 -4.46
CA ARG A 24 5.21 13.52 -3.70
C ARG A 24 5.75 12.08 -3.79
N PRO A 25 6.99 11.89 -4.30
CA PRO A 25 7.57 10.57 -4.46
C PRO A 25 8.12 10.02 -3.15
N LEU A 26 8.54 8.76 -3.16
CA LEU A 26 9.40 8.20 -2.10
C LEU A 26 10.77 8.88 -2.09
N ASP A 27 11.41 9.01 -0.92
CA ASP A 27 12.83 9.36 -0.83
C ASP A 27 13.72 8.11 -1.04
N ASP A 28 15.04 8.29 -1.05
CA ASP A 28 15.99 7.17 -1.19
C ASP A 28 15.79 6.10 -0.13
N ARG A 29 15.49 6.52 1.11
CA ARG A 29 15.23 5.60 2.20
C ARG A 29 13.93 4.83 1.96
N GLY A 30 12.86 5.47 1.52
CA GLY A 30 11.59 4.83 1.21
C GLY A 30 11.71 3.82 0.09
N ARG A 31 12.46 4.15 -0.98
CA ARG A 31 12.77 3.24 -2.09
C ARG A 31 13.56 2.01 -1.64
N HIS A 32 14.36 2.13 -0.59
CA HIS A 32 15.13 1.02 -0.03
C HIS A 32 14.37 0.20 1.03
N ASP A 33 13.56 0.87 1.86
CA ASP A 33 12.83 0.25 2.96
C ASP A 33 11.62 -0.55 2.46
N ALA A 34 10.94 -0.13 1.39
CA ALA A 34 9.77 -0.84 0.86
C ALA A 34 10.10 -2.27 0.35
N PRO A 35 11.10 -2.49 -0.52
CA PRO A 35 11.49 -3.85 -0.93
C PRO A 35 11.99 -4.70 0.25
N LYS A 36 12.72 -4.09 1.20
CA LYS A 36 13.13 -4.80 2.43
C LYS A 36 11.95 -5.32 3.23
N MET A 37 10.88 -4.53 3.33
CA MET A 37 9.65 -4.99 3.98
C MET A 37 8.98 -6.10 3.17
N GLY A 38 8.91 -5.97 1.85
CA GLY A 38 8.42 -7.03 0.95
C GLY A 38 9.15 -8.36 1.15
N LYS A 39 10.49 -8.34 1.25
CA LYS A 39 11.30 -9.54 1.57
C LYS A 39 10.98 -10.14 2.93
N ARG A 40 10.77 -9.29 3.95
CA ARG A 40 10.38 -9.76 5.30
C ARG A 40 9.00 -10.42 5.29
N LEU A 41 8.06 -9.88 4.54
CA LEU A 41 6.73 -10.46 4.35
C LEU A 41 6.80 -11.81 3.64
N THR A 42 7.60 -11.88 2.56
CA THR A 42 7.86 -13.11 1.81
C THR A 42 8.47 -14.21 2.69
N ASN A 43 9.48 -13.87 3.49
CA ASN A 43 10.11 -14.81 4.43
C ASN A 43 9.17 -15.31 5.53
N ARG A 44 8.06 -14.60 5.77
CA ARG A 44 7.00 -15.00 6.70
C ARG A 44 5.85 -15.75 6.01
N GLY A 45 5.95 -16.01 4.70
CA GLY A 45 4.92 -16.67 3.92
C GLY A 45 3.69 -15.82 3.65
N VAL A 46 3.79 -14.48 3.77
CA VAL A 46 2.65 -13.58 3.51
C VAL A 46 2.37 -13.52 2.01
N LYS A 47 1.14 -13.89 1.64
CA LYS A 47 0.61 -13.82 0.26
C LYS A 47 -0.84 -13.32 0.32
N PRO A 48 -1.07 -12.00 0.25
CA PRO A 48 -2.40 -11.44 0.24
C PRO A 48 -3.13 -11.82 -1.04
N ASP A 49 -4.44 -12.05 -0.95
CA ASP A 49 -5.31 -12.28 -2.11
C ASP A 49 -5.56 -10.99 -2.90
N LEU A 50 -5.48 -9.83 -2.22
CA LEU A 50 -5.70 -8.52 -2.82
C LEU A 50 -4.80 -7.44 -2.20
N LEU A 51 -4.28 -6.56 -3.07
CA LEU A 51 -3.60 -5.33 -2.69
C LEU A 51 -4.46 -4.14 -3.10
N VAL A 52 -4.69 -3.21 -2.17
CA VAL A 52 -5.41 -1.96 -2.42
C VAL A 52 -4.56 -0.79 -1.96
N SER A 53 -4.36 0.22 -2.81
CA SER A 53 -3.52 1.37 -2.49
C SER A 53 -4.28 2.68 -2.59
N SER A 54 -3.89 3.62 -1.73
CA SER A 54 -4.12 5.04 -1.97
C SER A 54 -3.55 5.46 -3.34
N PRO A 55 -4.20 6.41 -4.02
CA PRO A 55 -3.73 6.97 -5.29
C PRO A 55 -2.49 7.86 -5.15
N ALA A 56 -2.06 8.23 -3.94
CA ALA A 56 -0.84 9.03 -3.77
C ALA A 56 0.38 8.27 -4.29
N LEU A 57 1.25 8.96 -5.03
CA LEU A 57 2.42 8.36 -5.68
C LEU A 57 3.28 7.57 -4.70
N ARG A 58 3.56 8.13 -3.52
CA ARG A 58 4.31 7.45 -2.45
C ARG A 58 3.67 6.14 -1.97
N ALA A 59 2.35 6.08 -1.86
CA ALA A 59 1.64 4.90 -1.39
C ALA A 59 1.60 3.83 -2.48
N LEU A 60 1.23 4.22 -3.70
CA LEU A 60 1.22 3.32 -4.86
C LEU A 60 2.61 2.77 -5.17
N THR A 61 3.65 3.60 -5.12
CA THR A 61 5.05 3.15 -5.30
C THR A 61 5.46 2.16 -4.19
N THR A 62 5.04 2.41 -2.94
CA THR A 62 5.29 1.47 -1.84
C THR A 62 4.61 0.11 -2.10
N ALA A 63 3.35 0.14 -2.54
CA ALA A 63 2.58 -1.06 -2.86
C ALA A 63 3.24 -1.86 -3.99
N GLN A 64 3.67 -1.20 -5.06
CA GLN A 64 4.35 -1.83 -6.20
C GLN A 64 5.68 -2.48 -5.79
N LEU A 65 6.51 -1.78 -5.01
CA LEU A 65 7.80 -2.32 -4.55
C LEU A 65 7.63 -3.51 -3.61
N ILE A 66 6.56 -3.55 -2.80
CA ILE A 66 6.24 -4.71 -1.96
C ILE A 66 5.65 -5.84 -2.80
N ALA A 67 4.77 -5.53 -3.76
CA ALA A 67 4.15 -6.50 -4.67
C ALA A 67 5.19 -7.31 -5.44
N ASP A 68 6.23 -6.65 -5.96
CA ASP A 68 7.33 -7.30 -6.68
C ASP A 68 8.03 -8.38 -5.84
N GLU A 69 8.19 -8.15 -4.53
CA GLU A 69 8.90 -9.07 -3.63
C GLU A 69 8.01 -10.23 -3.19
N ILE A 70 6.71 -9.98 -2.94
CA ILE A 70 5.76 -11.03 -2.52
C ILE A 70 5.17 -11.84 -3.69
N GLY A 71 5.55 -11.51 -4.93
CA GLY A 71 5.16 -12.24 -6.14
C GLY A 71 3.78 -11.85 -6.71
N CYS A 72 3.26 -10.66 -6.37
CA CYS A 72 2.03 -10.11 -6.94
C CYS A 72 2.33 -9.22 -8.15
N GLN A 73 1.46 -9.19 -9.16
CA GLN A 73 1.67 -8.32 -10.32
C GLN A 73 1.21 -6.90 -9.99
N ARG A 74 2.00 -5.90 -10.36
CA ARG A 74 1.68 -4.48 -10.11
C ARG A 74 0.33 -4.04 -10.69
N LYS A 75 -0.10 -4.63 -11.81
CA LYS A 75 -1.38 -4.33 -12.47
C LYS A 75 -2.60 -4.84 -11.68
N ASP A 76 -2.41 -5.75 -10.74
CA ASP A 76 -3.48 -6.32 -9.92
C ASP A 76 -3.74 -5.48 -8.66
N ILE A 77 -2.94 -4.42 -8.44
CA ILE A 77 -3.16 -3.46 -7.35
C ILE A 77 -4.37 -2.60 -7.68
N ILE A 78 -5.40 -2.65 -6.83
CA ILE A 78 -6.57 -1.77 -6.94
C ILE A 78 -6.22 -0.41 -6.32
N VAL A 79 -6.57 0.66 -7.00
CA VAL A 79 -6.42 2.02 -6.46
C VAL A 79 -7.77 2.50 -5.95
N ASP A 80 -7.80 2.97 -4.70
CA ASP A 80 -9.02 3.48 -4.05
C ASP A 80 -8.80 4.88 -3.47
N GLU A 81 -9.57 5.85 -3.94
CA GLU A 81 -9.49 7.26 -3.52
C GLU A 81 -9.72 7.43 -2.02
N ARG A 82 -10.56 6.58 -1.41
CA ARG A 82 -10.87 6.64 0.03
C ARG A 82 -9.63 6.45 0.90
N LEU A 83 -8.59 5.78 0.39
CA LEU A 83 -7.34 5.55 1.11
C LEU A 83 -6.38 6.75 1.10
N TYR A 84 -6.67 7.87 0.42
CA TYR A 84 -5.79 9.05 0.42
C TYR A 84 -5.90 9.92 1.67
N ALA A 85 -7.12 10.28 2.06
CA ALA A 85 -7.41 11.08 3.24
C ALA A 85 -8.36 10.30 4.15
N SER A 86 -8.02 9.04 4.42
CA SER A 86 -8.89 8.10 5.10
C SER A 86 -9.02 8.40 6.60
N SER A 87 -10.25 8.52 7.06
CA SER A 87 -10.60 8.23 8.45
C SER A 87 -10.62 6.73 8.73
N SER A 88 -10.79 6.34 10.00
CA SER A 88 -11.06 4.94 10.37
C SER A 88 -12.31 4.39 9.71
N ASP A 89 -13.33 5.23 9.51
CA ASP A 89 -14.60 4.84 8.91
C ASP A 89 -14.44 4.63 7.40
N ASP A 90 -13.60 5.44 6.74
CA ASP A 90 -13.26 5.24 5.33
C ASP A 90 -12.53 3.92 5.11
N LEU A 91 -11.54 3.61 5.96
CA LEU A 91 -10.84 2.31 5.95
C LEU A 91 -11.82 1.15 6.13
N LEU A 92 -12.74 1.26 7.09
CA LEU A 92 -13.76 0.24 7.31
C LEU A 92 -14.68 0.10 6.09
N SER A 93 -15.07 1.20 5.44
CA SER A 93 -15.89 1.19 4.22
C SER A 93 -15.19 0.51 3.04
N VAL A 94 -13.86 0.63 2.93
CA VAL A 94 -13.06 -0.08 1.92
C VAL A 94 -13.07 -1.57 2.23
N ILE A 95 -12.82 -1.95 3.49
CA ILE A 95 -12.81 -3.35 3.93
C ILE A 95 -14.17 -4.02 3.70
N CYS A 96 -15.27 -3.35 4.07
CA CYS A 96 -16.63 -3.87 3.89
C CYS A 96 -17.07 -3.96 2.44
N ALA A 97 -16.41 -3.26 1.51
CA ALA A 97 -16.69 -3.33 0.07
C ALA A 97 -15.93 -4.46 -0.64
N ILE A 98 -14.97 -5.10 0.03
CA ILE A 98 -14.19 -6.21 -0.54
C ILE A 98 -15.01 -7.50 -0.51
N ASP A 99 -14.90 -8.31 -1.57
CA ASP A 99 -15.58 -9.60 -1.68
C ASP A 99 -15.17 -10.52 -0.51
N ASP A 100 -16.17 -11.03 0.21
CA ASP A 100 -15.98 -11.93 1.36
C ASP A 100 -15.37 -13.29 0.97
N LYS A 101 -15.18 -13.58 -0.32
CA LYS A 101 -14.38 -14.74 -0.78
C LYS A 101 -12.88 -14.58 -0.54
N LEU A 102 -12.38 -13.36 -0.36
CA LEU A 102 -10.95 -13.10 -0.12
C LEU A 102 -10.63 -13.29 1.36
N ASP A 103 -9.57 -14.02 1.68
CA ASP A 103 -9.20 -14.34 3.07
C ASP A 103 -8.12 -13.41 3.62
N SER A 104 -7.36 -12.76 2.74
CA SER A 104 -6.25 -11.89 3.10
C SER A 104 -6.14 -10.66 2.20
N VAL A 105 -6.12 -9.47 2.78
CA VAL A 105 -6.05 -8.21 2.05
C VAL A 105 -4.97 -7.31 2.63
N MET A 106 -4.24 -6.61 1.76
CA MET A 106 -3.22 -5.63 2.15
C MET A 106 -3.59 -4.23 1.64
N LEU A 107 -3.81 -3.31 2.58
CA LEU A 107 -4.15 -1.92 2.31
C LEU A 107 -2.92 -1.02 2.48
N PHE A 108 -2.66 -0.15 1.51
CA PHE A 108 -1.58 0.83 1.53
C PHE A 108 -2.14 2.24 1.65
N GLY A 109 -1.84 2.92 2.75
CA GLY A 109 -2.40 4.24 3.07
C GLY A 109 -1.43 5.15 3.82
N HIS A 110 -2.01 6.07 4.60
CA HIS A 110 -1.31 7.10 5.37
C HIS A 110 -1.49 6.85 6.88
N ASN A 111 -1.03 7.77 7.73
CA ASN A 111 -1.38 7.75 9.16
C ASN A 111 -2.79 8.28 9.37
#